data_AF-A0A8H5M958-F1
#
_entry.id   AF-A0A8H5M958-F1
#
_cell.length_a   1.000
_cell.length_b   1.000
_cell.length_c   1.000
_cell.angle_alpha   90.00
_cell.angle_beta   90.00
_cell.angle_gamma   90.00
#
_symmetry.space_group_name_H-M   'P 1'
#
loop_
_entity.id
_entity.type
_entity.pdbx_description
1 polymer ?
#
loop_
_entity_poly.entity_id
_entity_poly.type
_entity_poly.pdbx_seq_one_letter_code
_entity_poly.pdbx_strand_id
1 'polypeptide(L)'
;MYNWINALPKLSKFTDAHATMHPLAFLAVAAALCSLFFSVPRAARYRRSAALKSSLNPILDQAIINRTKKPPSQSSSVAHLCSFLVAKQVLLIGPETTYHLHSLWLNALQAHENRYISCYGPESCTFHHVCRSSSNATINNRDRFNKFPRQQDLLATNSSIIRYVLSTSLHAEPNPQDPAYTLPVVDPETGIRVKNAYWLKHVKHANVIIMNRGPLPAPAWTYENSASGGNWSYADKLYLNRSTAYVDDDAHSLAVRIVNAALHTTLTTFLPSALRALAAIESHQAAPKPLLVWHGSWYLQARCLAAANSGFLVQDLLNPPYSIDPWSLYYNAQGFVYMQNHLMHNLLPRYGGVFHALRITEVADGGRGPVDSGRRRYVGDCLLYPPTTAYGSAMQRTFLSGLAKMVEATLVDAE
;
A
#
# COMPACT_ATOMS: atom_id res chain seq x y z
N MET A 1 -4.27 25.95 -1.30
CA MET A 1 -4.07 24.55 -0.87
C MET A 1 -2.91 24.33 0.14
N TYR A 2 -2.11 25.35 0.52
CA TYR A 2 -0.97 25.19 1.48
C TYR A 2 -1.34 24.94 2.96
N ASN A 3 -2.61 25.03 3.35
CA ASN A 3 -3.00 25.01 4.77
C ASN A 3 -3.28 23.62 5.37
N TRP A 4 -3.33 22.55 4.57
CA TRP A 4 -3.83 21.26 5.03
C TRP A 4 -2.78 20.44 5.79
N ILE A 5 -1.48 20.71 5.54
CA ILE A 5 -0.34 20.04 6.18
C ILE A 5 -0.26 20.37 7.70
N ASN A 6 -0.84 21.47 8.15
CA ASN A 6 -0.74 21.94 9.54
C ASN A 6 -1.81 21.36 10.49
N ALA A 7 -2.76 20.54 10.01
CA ALA A 7 -3.87 20.02 10.83
C ALA A 7 -3.57 18.66 11.52
N LEU A 8 -2.46 18.01 11.20
CA LEU A 8 -2.18 16.61 11.57
C LEU A 8 -1.63 16.32 12.99
N PRO A 9 -1.00 17.24 13.76
CA PRO A 9 -0.37 16.88 15.05
C PRO A 9 -1.29 16.51 16.23
N LYS A 10 -2.63 16.57 16.09
CA LYS A 10 -3.57 16.40 17.22
C LYS A 10 -4.19 15.01 17.37
N LEU A 11 -3.86 14.06 16.50
CA LEU A 11 -4.40 12.69 16.51
C LEU A 11 -3.73 11.75 17.55
N SER A 12 -2.57 12.11 18.12
CA SER A 12 -1.79 11.21 18.99
C SER A 12 -2.31 11.06 20.43
N LYS A 13 -3.29 11.86 20.87
CA LYS A 13 -3.81 11.83 22.25
C LYS A 13 -5.07 10.99 22.45
N PHE A 14 -5.61 10.37 21.40
CA PHE A 14 -6.99 9.85 21.42
C PHE A 14 -7.11 8.34 21.69
N THR A 15 -6.05 7.72 22.18
CA THR A 15 -5.82 6.31 21.88
C THR A 15 -5.91 5.35 23.05
N ASP A 16 -6.25 5.86 24.22
CA ASP A 16 -6.29 5.10 25.47
C ASP A 16 -7.71 4.64 25.85
N ALA A 17 -8.71 4.76 24.95
CA ALA A 17 -10.10 4.41 25.25
C ALA A 17 -10.69 3.35 24.30
N HIS A 18 -10.79 2.13 24.85
CA HIS A 18 -11.82 1.10 24.63
C HIS A 18 -11.80 0.11 23.44
N ALA A 19 -12.17 -1.14 23.83
CA ALA A 19 -12.40 -2.33 23.02
C ALA A 19 -13.89 -2.69 22.81
N THR A 20 -14.85 -1.80 23.07
CA THR A 20 -16.30 -2.11 22.98
C THR A 20 -17.17 -0.92 22.57
N MET A 21 -16.77 -0.15 21.56
CA MET A 21 -17.55 1.03 21.13
C MET A 21 -18.61 0.70 20.08
N HIS A 22 -19.85 1.13 20.36
CA HIS A 22 -21.03 1.04 19.48
C HIS A 22 -20.86 1.95 18.24
N PRO A 23 -21.32 1.56 17.03
CA PRO A 23 -21.08 2.30 15.77
C PRO A 23 -21.49 3.79 15.78
N LEU A 24 -22.52 4.15 16.56
CA LEU A 24 -22.97 5.53 16.71
C LEU A 24 -21.98 6.41 17.49
N ALA A 25 -21.21 5.82 18.42
CA ALA A 25 -20.20 6.54 19.17
C ALA A 25 -18.96 6.83 18.30
N PHE A 26 -18.68 5.99 17.29
CA PHE A 26 -17.64 6.23 16.29
C PHE A 26 -17.97 7.43 15.39
N LEU A 27 -19.24 7.54 14.95
CA LEU A 27 -19.72 8.71 14.18
C LEU A 27 -19.69 10.01 15.01
N ALA A 28 -20.01 9.93 16.31
CA ALA A 28 -19.92 11.08 17.21
C ALA A 28 -18.46 11.53 17.44
N VAL A 29 -17.51 10.60 17.54
CA VAL A 29 -16.08 10.92 17.64
C VAL A 29 -15.54 11.48 16.33
N ALA A 30 -15.92 10.93 15.17
CA ALA A 30 -15.57 11.49 13.87
C ALA A 30 -16.15 12.91 13.67
N ALA A 31 -17.38 13.17 14.12
CA ALA A 31 -18.01 14.49 14.09
C ALA A 31 -17.38 15.48 15.09
N ALA A 32 -16.97 15.02 16.28
CA ALA A 32 -16.25 15.83 17.26
C ALA A 32 -14.82 16.17 16.80
N LEU A 33 -14.17 15.24 16.11
CA LEU A 33 -12.90 15.47 15.42
C LEU A 33 -13.09 16.59 14.38
N CYS A 34 -14.08 16.51 13.48
CA CYS A 34 -14.38 17.59 12.53
C CYS A 34 -14.67 18.94 13.22
N SER A 35 -15.48 18.97 14.28
CA SER A 35 -15.85 20.20 15.00
C SER A 35 -14.65 20.93 15.64
N LEU A 36 -13.65 20.20 16.12
CA LEU A 36 -12.44 20.75 16.73
C LEU A 36 -11.44 21.32 15.70
N PHE A 37 -11.63 21.07 14.40
CA PHE A 37 -10.79 21.60 13.32
C PHE A 37 -11.30 22.91 12.70
N PHE A 38 -12.57 23.30 12.91
CA PHE A 38 -13.18 24.45 12.21
C PHE A 38 -13.54 25.66 13.07
N SER A 39 -13.31 25.64 14.38
CA SER A 39 -13.45 26.82 15.25
C SER A 39 -12.10 27.47 15.56
N VAL A 40 -11.55 28.23 14.60
CA VAL A 40 -10.53 29.25 14.88
C VAL A 40 -11.06 30.60 14.42
N PRO A 41 -11.14 31.63 15.29
CA PRO A 41 -11.62 32.95 14.89
C PRO A 41 -10.69 33.59 13.84
N ARG A 42 -11.29 34.22 12.83
CA ARG A 42 -10.67 34.84 11.63
C ARG A 42 -9.62 35.96 11.90
N ALA A 43 -9.28 36.29 13.15
CA ALA A 43 -8.62 37.55 13.49
C ALA A 43 -7.08 37.52 13.67
N ALA A 44 -6.39 36.39 13.53
CA ALA A 44 -4.94 36.34 13.73
C ALA A 44 -4.20 35.81 12.49
N ARG A 45 -4.13 36.62 11.42
CA ARG A 45 -3.46 36.20 10.17
C ARG A 45 -2.74 37.35 9.46
N TYR A 46 -1.67 37.88 10.05
CA TYR A 46 -0.61 38.63 9.33
C TYR A 46 0.61 38.90 10.26
N ARG A 47 1.45 37.89 10.60
CA ARG A 47 2.80 38.13 11.20
C ARG A 47 3.76 36.92 11.30
N ARG A 48 3.54 35.81 10.58
CA ARG A 48 4.39 34.58 10.70
C ARG A 48 5.01 34.08 9.40
N SER A 49 5.30 34.95 8.43
CA SER A 49 5.90 34.52 7.15
C SER A 49 7.44 34.60 7.09
N ALA A 50 8.11 35.22 8.08
CA ALA A 50 9.57 35.38 8.05
C ALA A 50 10.35 34.31 8.86
N ALA A 51 9.72 33.64 9.82
CA ALA A 51 10.41 32.74 10.76
C ALA A 51 10.46 31.25 10.33
N LEU A 52 9.78 30.85 9.25
CA LEU A 52 9.70 29.45 8.82
C LEU A 52 10.74 29.03 7.75
N LYS A 53 11.56 29.96 7.25
CA LYS A 53 12.62 29.64 6.27
C LYS A 53 13.89 29.02 6.87
N SER A 54 14.08 29.04 8.20
CA SER A 54 15.31 28.50 8.84
C SER A 54 15.19 27.06 9.34
N SER A 55 14.01 26.43 9.28
CA SER A 55 13.76 25.08 9.82
C SER A 55 13.73 23.96 8.78
N LEU A 56 13.83 24.27 7.48
CA LEU A 56 13.73 23.31 6.37
C LEU A 56 15.09 22.89 5.78
N ASN A 57 16.20 23.54 6.18
CA ASN A 57 17.53 23.24 5.66
C ASN A 57 18.18 21.93 6.14
N PRO A 58 18.02 21.44 7.39
CA PRO A 58 18.78 20.25 7.83
C PRO A 58 18.31 18.94 7.17
N ILE A 59 17.07 18.87 6.68
CA ILE A 59 16.54 17.69 5.97
C ILE A 59 17.06 17.65 4.51
N LEU A 60 17.27 18.80 3.89
CA LEU A 60 17.81 18.90 2.53
C LEU A 60 19.31 18.56 2.50
N ASP A 61 20.06 18.99 3.51
CA ASP A 61 21.50 18.74 3.60
C ASP A 61 21.84 17.26 3.85
N GLN A 62 21.02 16.52 4.61
CA GLN A 62 21.18 15.06 4.77
C GLN A 62 20.84 14.26 3.50
N ALA A 63 19.96 14.77 2.64
CA ALA A 63 19.68 14.15 1.34
C ALA A 63 20.84 14.35 0.36
N ILE A 64 21.56 15.48 0.44
CA ILE A 64 22.72 15.79 -0.41
C ILE A 64 23.93 14.94 -0.02
N ILE A 65 24.20 14.76 1.28
CA ILE A 65 25.33 13.95 1.77
C ILE A 65 25.19 12.46 1.40
N ASN A 66 23.96 11.94 1.26
CA ASN A 66 23.73 10.54 0.88
C ASN A 66 23.86 10.26 -0.63
N ARG A 67 24.09 11.26 -1.49
CA ARG A 67 24.24 11.08 -2.95
C ARG A 67 25.61 10.55 -3.39
N THR A 68 26.64 10.60 -2.54
CA THR A 68 28.01 10.18 -2.91
C THR A 68 28.33 8.71 -2.62
N LYS A 69 27.47 8.00 -1.86
CA LYS A 69 27.62 6.55 -1.66
C LYS A 69 26.95 5.81 -2.81
N LYS A 70 27.74 5.11 -3.62
CA LYS A 70 27.24 4.16 -4.63
C LYS A 70 26.18 3.28 -3.96
N PRO A 71 24.93 3.24 -4.46
CA PRO A 71 23.89 2.46 -3.82
C PRO A 71 24.36 1.00 -3.74
N PRO A 72 24.18 0.31 -2.60
CA PRO A 72 24.56 -1.08 -2.46
C PRO A 72 23.97 -1.87 -3.64
N SER A 73 24.80 -2.72 -4.24
CA SER A 73 24.34 -3.55 -5.35
C SER A 73 23.14 -4.36 -4.89
N GLN A 74 22.08 -4.42 -5.71
CA GLN A 74 20.83 -5.10 -5.35
C GLN A 74 21.03 -6.53 -4.85
N SER A 75 22.08 -7.21 -5.32
CA SER A 75 22.53 -8.51 -4.84
C SER A 75 22.82 -8.56 -3.34
N SER A 76 23.34 -7.48 -2.74
CA SER A 76 23.68 -7.45 -1.31
C SER A 76 22.43 -7.40 -0.43
N SER A 77 21.40 -6.65 -0.82
CA SER A 77 20.15 -6.56 -0.07
C SER A 77 19.38 -7.88 -0.06
N VAL A 78 19.37 -8.60 -1.17
CA VAL A 78 18.71 -9.92 -1.27
C VAL A 78 19.47 -10.96 -0.45
N ALA A 79 20.79 -11.01 -0.57
CA ALA A 79 21.62 -11.91 0.24
C ALA A 79 21.44 -11.65 1.75
N HIS A 80 21.43 -10.38 2.15
CA HIS A 80 21.21 -9.96 3.53
C HIS A 80 19.81 -10.32 4.04
N LEU A 81 18.76 -10.10 3.23
CA LEU A 81 17.41 -10.53 3.58
C LEU A 81 17.34 -12.06 3.74
N CYS A 82 17.99 -12.82 2.85
CA CYS A 82 18.00 -14.27 2.90
C CYS A 82 18.67 -14.83 4.16
N SER A 83 19.71 -14.20 4.70
CA SER A 83 20.33 -14.66 5.95
C SER A 83 19.39 -14.60 7.15
N PHE A 84 18.47 -13.63 7.20
CA PHE A 84 17.49 -13.53 8.29
C PHE A 84 16.22 -14.35 8.06
N LEU A 85 15.96 -14.78 6.83
CA LEU A 85 14.77 -15.56 6.50
C LEU A 85 14.99 -17.08 6.59
N VAL A 86 16.17 -17.55 7.01
CA VAL A 86 16.44 -18.99 7.14
C VAL A 86 15.39 -19.67 8.02
N ALA A 87 14.78 -20.72 7.49
CA ALA A 87 13.67 -21.46 8.08
C ALA A 87 12.41 -20.65 8.41
N LYS A 88 12.26 -19.47 7.80
CA LYS A 88 11.08 -18.60 7.97
C LYS A 88 10.11 -18.74 6.80
N GLN A 89 8.84 -18.52 7.08
CA GLN A 89 7.75 -18.44 6.12
C GLN A 89 7.26 -16.99 6.01
N VAL A 90 7.24 -16.47 4.79
CA VAL A 90 6.76 -15.13 4.48
C VAL A 90 5.44 -15.24 3.73
N LEU A 91 4.43 -14.55 4.24
CA LEU A 91 3.09 -14.51 3.67
C LEU A 91 2.78 -13.09 3.19
N LEU A 92 2.57 -12.92 1.89
CA LEU A 92 2.11 -11.69 1.27
C LEU A 92 0.60 -11.74 1.07
N ILE A 93 -0.14 -10.73 1.54
CA ILE A 93 -1.60 -10.68 1.49
C ILE A 93 -2.05 -9.31 0.98
N GLY A 94 -2.79 -9.28 -0.11
CA GLY A 94 -3.31 -8.01 -0.61
C GLY A 94 -3.79 -8.08 -2.05
N PRO A 95 -4.04 -6.93 -2.67
CA PRO A 95 -4.45 -6.84 -4.07
C PRO A 95 -3.27 -7.09 -5.03
N GLU A 96 -3.52 -6.90 -6.33
CA GLU A 96 -2.55 -7.09 -7.42
C GLU A 96 -1.27 -6.25 -7.24
N THR A 97 -1.33 -5.12 -6.54
CA THR A 97 -0.13 -4.35 -6.18
C THR A 97 0.77 -5.12 -5.21
N THR A 98 0.22 -5.86 -4.26
CA THR A 98 1.00 -6.77 -3.39
C THR A 98 1.57 -7.93 -4.20
N TYR A 99 0.82 -8.47 -5.17
CA TYR A 99 1.34 -9.46 -6.12
C TYR A 99 2.50 -8.92 -6.98
N HIS A 100 2.46 -7.63 -7.30
CA HIS A 100 3.53 -6.98 -8.03
C HIS A 100 4.83 -6.98 -7.24
N LEU A 101 4.78 -6.61 -5.95
CA LEU A 101 5.93 -6.66 -5.05
C LEU A 101 6.45 -8.09 -4.88
N HIS A 102 5.55 -9.08 -4.78
CA HIS A 102 5.89 -10.50 -4.81
C HIS A 102 6.69 -10.86 -6.06
N SER A 103 6.22 -10.45 -7.24
CA SER A 103 6.88 -10.71 -8.52
C SER A 103 8.26 -10.03 -8.62
N LEU A 104 8.37 -8.78 -8.17
CA LEU A 104 9.64 -8.07 -8.09
C LEU A 104 10.63 -8.75 -7.13
N TRP A 105 10.14 -9.29 -6.01
CA TRP A 105 10.98 -10.06 -5.09
C TRP A 105 11.46 -11.36 -5.72
N LEU A 106 10.58 -12.16 -6.31
CA LEU A 106 10.96 -13.39 -7.01
C LEU A 106 11.99 -13.12 -8.12
N ASN A 107 11.82 -12.04 -8.88
CA ASN A 107 12.80 -11.65 -9.89
C ASN A 107 14.18 -11.31 -9.29
N ALA A 108 14.22 -10.66 -8.13
CA ALA A 108 15.48 -10.40 -7.42
C ALA A 108 16.15 -11.71 -6.96
N LEU A 109 15.34 -12.64 -6.46
CA LEU A 109 15.80 -13.96 -6.01
C LEU A 109 16.30 -14.82 -7.17
N GLN A 110 15.71 -14.72 -8.37
CA GLN A 110 16.20 -15.45 -9.54
C GLN A 110 17.66 -15.11 -9.85
N ALA A 111 18.00 -13.81 -9.81
CA ALA A 111 19.36 -13.34 -10.03
C ALA A 111 20.30 -13.78 -8.90
N HIS A 112 19.82 -13.79 -7.65
CA HIS A 112 20.61 -14.20 -6.48
C HIS A 112 20.87 -15.71 -6.44
N GLU A 113 19.86 -16.54 -6.73
CA GLU A 113 19.94 -18.01 -6.70
C GLU A 113 20.47 -18.61 -8.01
N ASN A 114 20.66 -17.80 -9.05
CA ASN A 114 20.96 -18.23 -10.41
C ASN A 114 20.00 -19.34 -10.89
N ARG A 115 18.71 -19.18 -10.60
CA ARG A 115 17.66 -20.16 -10.89
C ARG A 115 16.38 -19.47 -11.31
N TYR A 116 15.67 -20.07 -12.25
CA TYR A 116 14.34 -19.62 -12.63
C TYR A 116 13.30 -19.94 -11.54
N ILE A 117 12.51 -18.92 -11.16
CA ILE A 117 11.44 -19.00 -10.17
C ILE A 117 10.17 -18.43 -10.81
N SER A 118 9.29 -19.28 -11.33
CA SER A 118 8.01 -18.85 -11.88
C SER A 118 6.91 -18.79 -10.83
N CYS A 119 5.99 -17.84 -11.01
CA CYS A 119 4.69 -17.81 -10.35
C CYS A 119 3.60 -17.82 -11.42
N TYR A 120 2.56 -18.64 -11.24
CA TYR A 120 1.51 -18.82 -12.24
C TYR A 120 0.53 -17.64 -12.34
N GLY A 121 0.53 -16.74 -11.35
CA GLY A 121 -0.37 -15.60 -11.31
C GLY A 121 -0.90 -15.32 -9.90
N PRO A 122 -1.61 -14.19 -9.72
CA PRO A 122 -2.15 -13.79 -8.42
C PRO A 122 -3.22 -14.77 -7.90
N GLU A 123 -3.98 -15.42 -8.78
CA GLU A 123 -5.06 -16.34 -8.38
C GLU A 123 -4.59 -17.79 -8.12
N SER A 124 -3.37 -18.12 -8.55
CA SER A 124 -2.85 -19.49 -8.53
C SER A 124 -1.47 -19.59 -7.91
N CYS A 125 -1.05 -18.57 -7.15
CA CYS A 125 0.21 -18.61 -6.41
C CYS A 125 0.11 -19.63 -5.27
N THR A 126 0.97 -20.64 -5.27
CA THR A 126 1.04 -21.65 -4.22
C THR A 126 2.05 -21.27 -3.15
N PHE A 127 3.32 -21.60 -3.34
CA PHE A 127 4.44 -21.20 -2.50
C PHE A 127 5.73 -21.30 -3.31
N HIS A 128 6.74 -20.55 -2.91
CA HIS A 128 8.05 -20.53 -3.55
C HIS A 128 9.11 -20.88 -2.50
N HIS A 129 9.89 -21.91 -2.78
CA HIS A 129 11.07 -22.26 -2.01
C HIS A 129 12.24 -21.38 -2.47
N VAL A 130 12.72 -20.51 -1.59
CA VAL A 130 13.66 -19.42 -1.92
C VAL A 130 14.82 -19.35 -0.93
N CYS A 131 15.77 -18.43 -1.17
CA CYS A 131 16.98 -18.23 -0.38
C CYS A 131 17.85 -19.49 -0.30
N ARG A 132 17.88 -20.29 -1.36
CA ARG A 132 18.64 -21.54 -1.39
C ARG A 132 20.12 -21.26 -1.61
N SER A 133 20.98 -21.87 -0.79
CA SER A 133 22.42 -21.91 -1.07
C SER A 133 22.70 -22.71 -2.35
N SER A 134 23.55 -22.17 -3.22
CA SER A 134 23.99 -22.81 -4.47
C SER A 134 24.66 -24.17 -4.23
N SER A 135 25.27 -24.37 -3.06
CA SER A 135 25.91 -25.63 -2.66
C SER A 135 24.94 -26.81 -2.52
N ASN A 136 23.64 -26.56 -2.31
CA ASN A 136 22.64 -27.59 -1.98
C ASN A 136 21.70 -27.92 -3.15
N ALA A 137 22.13 -27.65 -4.39
CA ALA A 137 21.32 -27.83 -5.59
C ALA A 137 21.04 -29.30 -5.96
N THR A 138 21.76 -30.26 -5.37
CA THR A 138 21.69 -31.70 -5.70
C THR A 138 20.50 -32.43 -5.07
N ILE A 139 19.79 -31.84 -4.10
CA ILE A 139 18.67 -32.52 -3.45
C ILE A 139 17.41 -32.42 -4.34
N ASN A 140 17.03 -33.56 -4.92
CA ASN A 140 15.86 -33.81 -5.79
C ASN A 140 14.78 -32.71 -5.78
N ASN A 141 14.80 -31.87 -6.82
CA ASN A 141 13.89 -30.73 -6.97
C ASN A 141 12.45 -31.11 -7.31
N ARG A 142 12.18 -32.32 -7.82
CA ARG A 142 10.86 -32.65 -8.41
C ARG A 142 9.74 -32.81 -7.38
N ASP A 143 10.02 -33.37 -6.20
CA ASP A 143 8.98 -33.65 -5.20
C ASP A 143 8.62 -32.44 -4.32
N ARG A 144 9.47 -31.41 -4.31
CA ARG A 144 9.34 -30.26 -3.39
C ARG A 144 8.27 -29.25 -3.78
N PHE A 145 7.79 -29.29 -5.02
CA PHE A 145 6.71 -28.39 -5.47
C PHE A 145 5.32 -28.91 -5.08
N ASN A 146 5.19 -30.21 -4.78
CA ASN A 146 3.91 -30.85 -4.47
C ASN A 146 3.59 -30.83 -2.97
N LYS A 147 4.63 -30.78 -2.11
CA LYS A 147 4.47 -30.82 -0.66
C LYS A 147 5.08 -29.59 -0.01
N PHE A 148 4.32 -28.96 0.87
CA PHE A 148 4.80 -27.84 1.66
C PHE A 148 5.97 -28.29 2.56
N PRO A 149 7.18 -27.68 2.45
CA PRO A 149 8.34 -28.10 3.24
C PRO A 149 8.10 -27.93 4.74
N ARG A 150 8.61 -28.88 5.54
CA ARG A 150 8.62 -28.76 7.00
C ARG A 150 9.72 -27.80 7.43
N GLN A 151 9.63 -27.27 8.65
CA GLN A 151 10.65 -26.37 9.20
C GLN A 151 12.05 -27.01 9.23
N GLN A 152 12.14 -28.31 9.52
CA GLN A 152 13.39 -29.07 9.47
C GLN A 152 14.01 -29.08 8.06
N ASP A 153 13.18 -29.21 7.02
CA ASP A 153 13.64 -29.18 5.63
C ASP A 153 14.21 -27.80 5.28
N LEU A 154 13.57 -26.73 5.76
CA LEU A 154 14.02 -25.36 5.55
C LEU A 154 15.34 -25.08 6.27
N LEU A 155 15.50 -25.56 7.51
CA LEU A 155 16.75 -25.49 8.27
C LEU A 155 17.88 -26.27 7.57
N ALA A 156 17.64 -27.53 7.20
CA ALA A 156 18.63 -28.37 6.54
C ALA A 156 19.12 -27.79 5.19
N THR A 157 18.32 -26.93 4.57
CA THR A 157 18.63 -26.32 3.28
C THR A 157 18.96 -24.83 3.36
N ASN A 158 19.01 -24.26 4.57
CA ASN A 158 19.19 -22.83 4.84
C ASN A 158 18.32 -21.94 3.95
N SER A 159 17.02 -22.21 3.92
CA SER A 159 16.11 -21.64 2.94
C SER A 159 14.82 -21.14 3.58
N SER A 160 13.95 -20.54 2.76
CA SER A 160 12.73 -19.87 3.21
C SER A 160 11.56 -20.19 2.28
N ILE A 161 10.36 -19.87 2.73
CA ILE A 161 9.15 -19.96 1.91
C ILE A 161 8.56 -18.57 1.72
N ILE A 162 8.20 -18.23 0.48
CA ILE A 162 7.38 -17.06 0.16
C ILE A 162 6.06 -17.53 -0.44
N ARG A 163 4.94 -17.03 0.07
CA ARG A 163 3.60 -17.28 -0.45
C ARG A 163 2.88 -15.95 -0.66
N TYR A 164 2.12 -15.82 -1.73
CA TYR A 164 1.18 -14.74 -1.95
C TYR A 164 -0.26 -15.26 -1.90
N VAL A 165 -1.17 -14.47 -1.33
CA VAL A 165 -2.61 -14.72 -1.33
C VAL A 165 -3.35 -13.45 -1.75
N LEU A 166 -4.16 -13.56 -2.81
CA LEU A 166 -4.97 -12.45 -3.30
C LEU A 166 -6.11 -12.13 -2.32
N SER A 167 -6.12 -10.90 -1.83
CA SER A 167 -7.24 -10.35 -1.06
C SER A 167 -7.37 -8.85 -1.30
N THR A 168 -8.37 -8.48 -2.09
CA THR A 168 -8.61 -7.09 -2.51
C THR A 168 -9.09 -6.24 -1.32
N SER A 169 -9.96 -6.80 -0.48
CA SER A 169 -10.55 -6.09 0.66
C SER A 169 -9.94 -6.49 1.99
N LEU A 170 -8.95 -7.37 2.03
CA LEU A 170 -8.48 -8.02 3.26
C LEU A 170 -9.63 -8.65 4.05
N HIS A 171 -10.61 -9.24 3.37
CA HIS A 171 -11.72 -9.95 4.02
C HIS A 171 -11.17 -11.04 4.94
N ALA A 172 -11.61 -11.03 6.20
CA ALA A 172 -10.98 -11.79 7.28
C ALA A 172 -11.99 -12.62 8.08
N GLU A 173 -12.99 -13.19 7.41
CA GLU A 173 -13.90 -14.13 8.04
C GLU A 173 -13.21 -15.46 8.35
N PRO A 174 -13.38 -16.05 9.56
CA PRO A 174 -12.76 -17.32 9.93
C PRO A 174 -13.27 -18.52 9.14
N ASN A 175 -14.48 -18.44 8.58
CA ASN A 175 -15.09 -19.54 7.84
C ASN A 175 -14.50 -19.64 6.42
N PRO A 176 -13.78 -20.72 6.05
CA PRO A 176 -13.25 -20.88 4.70
C PRO A 176 -14.34 -21.03 3.63
N GLN A 177 -15.57 -21.37 4.02
CA GLN A 177 -16.73 -21.49 3.12
C GLN A 177 -17.52 -20.18 3.00
N ASP A 178 -17.04 -19.09 3.59
CA ASP A 178 -17.69 -17.78 3.46
C ASP A 178 -17.86 -17.41 1.97
N PRO A 179 -19.04 -16.90 1.56
CA PRO A 179 -19.30 -16.51 0.17
C PRO A 179 -18.25 -15.57 -0.42
N ALA A 180 -17.62 -14.71 0.39
CA ALA A 180 -16.58 -13.81 -0.08
C ALA A 180 -15.30 -14.50 -0.54
N TYR A 181 -15.09 -15.77 -0.16
CA TYR A 181 -13.96 -16.59 -0.60
C TYR A 181 -14.33 -17.57 -1.72
N THR A 182 -15.59 -18.01 -1.77
CA THR A 182 -16.02 -19.12 -2.63
C THR A 182 -16.80 -18.68 -3.86
N LEU A 183 -17.38 -17.47 -3.84
CA LEU A 183 -18.21 -16.94 -4.91
C LEU A 183 -17.65 -15.65 -5.50
N PRO A 184 -17.95 -15.32 -6.77
CA PRO A 184 -17.76 -13.98 -7.29
C PRO A 184 -18.58 -12.97 -6.49
N VAL A 185 -17.90 -12.06 -5.78
CA VAL A 185 -18.56 -10.98 -5.03
C VAL A 185 -18.34 -9.64 -5.73
N VAL A 186 -19.42 -8.86 -5.83
CA VAL A 186 -19.38 -7.47 -6.28
C VAL A 186 -19.52 -6.60 -5.05
N ASP A 187 -18.57 -5.68 -4.86
CA ASP A 187 -18.64 -4.72 -3.77
C ASP A 187 -19.84 -3.80 -3.98
N PRO A 188 -20.77 -3.69 -3.02
CA PRO A 188 -22.02 -2.96 -3.22
C PRO A 188 -21.84 -1.45 -3.35
N GLU A 189 -20.73 -0.90 -2.81
CA GLU A 189 -20.48 0.54 -2.83
C GLU A 189 -19.82 0.99 -4.13
N THR A 190 -19.01 0.14 -4.74
CA THR A 190 -18.28 0.45 -5.97
C THR A 190 -18.87 -0.24 -7.19
N GLY A 191 -19.71 -1.27 -7.04
CA GLY A 191 -20.16 -2.09 -8.17
C GLY A 191 -19.02 -2.86 -8.86
N ILE A 192 -17.84 -2.93 -8.24
CA ILE A 192 -16.66 -3.58 -8.81
C ILE A 192 -16.48 -4.95 -8.15
N ARG A 193 -16.14 -5.94 -8.97
CA ARG A 193 -15.85 -7.29 -8.50
C ARG A 193 -14.64 -7.28 -7.59
N VAL A 194 -14.80 -7.84 -6.39
CA VAL A 194 -13.71 -8.08 -5.43
C VAL A 194 -13.29 -9.54 -5.47
N LYS A 195 -12.00 -9.78 -5.23
CA LYS A 195 -11.44 -11.12 -5.14
C LYS A 195 -10.76 -11.29 -3.80
N ASN A 196 -11.17 -12.30 -3.05
CA ASN A 196 -10.57 -12.67 -1.78
C ASN A 196 -10.37 -14.19 -1.73
N ALA A 197 -9.19 -14.61 -1.29
CA ALA A 197 -8.90 -15.98 -0.93
C ALA A 197 -8.76 -16.10 0.59
N TYR A 198 -9.08 -17.28 1.13
CA TYR A 198 -9.00 -17.52 2.57
C TYR A 198 -7.54 -17.57 3.06
N TRP A 199 -7.06 -16.44 3.60
CA TRP A 199 -5.67 -16.25 4.01
C TRP A 199 -5.40 -16.50 5.50
N LEU A 200 -6.41 -16.47 6.38
CA LEU A 200 -6.23 -16.62 7.84
C LEU A 200 -5.60 -17.95 8.24
N LYS A 201 -5.87 -19.05 7.51
CA LYS A 201 -5.18 -20.34 7.76
C LYS A 201 -3.67 -20.27 7.60
N HIS A 202 -3.17 -19.32 6.80
CA HIS A 202 -1.74 -19.18 6.52
C HIS A 202 -1.02 -18.29 7.53
N VAL A 203 -1.76 -17.39 8.21
CA VAL A 203 -1.22 -16.50 9.25
C VAL A 203 -0.57 -17.28 10.38
N LYS A 204 -1.19 -18.40 10.80
CA LYS A 204 -0.70 -19.26 11.89
C LYS A 204 0.66 -19.89 11.64
N HIS A 205 1.11 -19.96 10.40
CA HIS A 205 2.37 -20.57 10.01
C HIS A 205 3.39 -19.56 9.50
N ALA A 206 2.99 -18.30 9.30
CA ALA A 206 3.86 -17.25 8.84
C ALA A 206 4.76 -16.78 9.99
N ASN A 207 6.02 -16.49 9.68
CA ASN A 207 6.93 -15.77 10.57
C ASN A 207 6.95 -14.28 10.22
N VAL A 208 6.71 -13.94 8.95
CA VAL A 208 6.58 -12.57 8.46
C VAL A 208 5.30 -12.47 7.64
N ILE A 209 4.44 -11.53 7.99
CA ILE A 209 3.22 -11.22 7.24
C ILE A 209 3.43 -9.85 6.60
N ILE A 210 3.42 -9.80 5.28
CA ILE A 210 3.50 -8.55 4.53
C ILE A 210 2.13 -8.33 3.91
N MET A 211 1.47 -7.22 4.24
CA MET A 211 0.13 -7.00 3.75
C MET A 211 -0.13 -5.56 3.33
N ASN A 212 -1.17 -5.39 2.51
CA ASN A 212 -1.69 -4.09 2.13
C ASN A 212 -3.14 -4.25 1.71
N ARG A 213 -3.94 -3.22 1.99
CA ARG A 213 -5.18 -2.96 1.28
C ARG A 213 -4.92 -1.78 0.37
N GLY A 214 -5.19 -1.95 -0.92
CA GLY A 214 -5.11 -0.84 -1.87
C GLY A 214 -6.26 0.16 -1.67
N PRO A 215 -6.17 1.35 -2.28
CA PRO A 215 -7.33 2.22 -2.44
C PRO A 215 -8.49 1.48 -3.11
N LEU A 216 -9.72 1.78 -2.70
CA LEU A 216 -10.89 1.23 -3.37
C LEU A 216 -10.97 1.84 -4.78
N PRO A 217 -11.36 1.07 -5.80
CA PRO A 217 -11.58 1.66 -7.10
C PRO A 217 -12.78 2.62 -7.07
N ALA A 218 -12.78 3.62 -7.94
CA ALA A 218 -13.97 4.46 -8.12
C ALA A 218 -15.17 3.60 -8.55
N PRO A 219 -16.40 3.93 -8.15
CA PRO A 219 -17.55 3.14 -8.52
C PRO A 219 -17.68 2.93 -10.04
N ALA A 220 -18.10 1.75 -10.48
CA ALA A 220 -18.12 1.34 -11.88
C ALA A 220 -18.93 2.31 -12.77
N TRP A 221 -20.04 2.83 -12.26
CA TRP A 221 -20.86 3.81 -12.97
C TRP A 221 -20.16 5.16 -13.18
N THR A 222 -19.10 5.48 -12.43
CA THR A 222 -18.32 6.70 -12.68
C THR A 222 -17.59 6.68 -14.02
N TYR A 223 -17.37 5.49 -14.59
CA TYR A 223 -16.73 5.33 -15.90
C TYR A 223 -17.70 5.50 -17.08
N GLU A 224 -19.01 5.65 -16.83
CA GLU A 224 -19.97 6.00 -17.87
C GLU A 224 -19.61 7.35 -18.49
N ASN A 225 -19.60 7.43 -19.83
CA ASN A 225 -19.18 8.63 -20.56
C ASN A 225 -17.75 9.09 -20.19
N SER A 226 -16.81 8.15 -20.10
CA SER A 226 -15.43 8.46 -19.71
C SER A 226 -14.77 9.52 -20.60
N ALA A 227 -15.14 9.59 -21.89
CA ALA A 227 -14.68 10.62 -22.83
C ALA A 227 -15.09 12.06 -22.43
N SER A 228 -16.14 12.22 -21.63
CA SER A 228 -16.60 13.51 -21.10
C SER A 228 -16.29 13.69 -19.60
N GLY A 229 -15.37 12.90 -19.04
CA GLY A 229 -14.94 13.01 -17.64
C GLY A 229 -15.68 12.11 -16.65
N GLY A 230 -16.59 11.26 -17.11
CA GLY A 230 -17.27 10.29 -16.24
C GLY A 230 -18.50 10.83 -15.49
N ASN A 231 -19.31 9.93 -14.94
CA ASN A 231 -20.50 10.25 -14.14
C ASN A 231 -20.16 10.32 -12.64
N TRP A 232 -19.87 11.53 -12.14
CA TRP A 232 -19.50 11.77 -10.74
C TRP A 232 -20.67 12.22 -9.84
N SER A 233 -21.92 11.93 -10.24
CA SER A 233 -23.12 12.31 -9.47
C SER A 233 -23.15 11.77 -8.04
N TYR A 234 -22.47 10.65 -7.77
CA TYR A 234 -22.27 10.14 -6.40
C TYR A 234 -21.42 11.09 -5.55
N ALA A 235 -20.35 11.65 -6.10
CA ALA A 235 -19.52 12.61 -5.40
C ALA A 235 -20.30 13.90 -5.10
N ASP A 236 -21.21 14.29 -6.00
CA ASP A 236 -22.12 15.41 -5.79
C ASP A 236 -23.04 15.17 -4.58
N LYS A 237 -23.66 13.98 -4.50
CA LYS A 237 -24.54 13.62 -3.38
C LYS A 237 -23.81 13.65 -2.04
N LEU A 238 -22.57 13.15 -1.99
CA LEU A 238 -21.74 13.22 -0.78
C LEU A 238 -21.32 14.63 -0.43
N TYR A 239 -21.00 15.46 -1.42
CA TYR A 239 -20.61 16.84 -1.17
C TYR A 239 -21.77 17.71 -0.69
N LEU A 240 -22.96 17.54 -1.26
CA LEU A 240 -24.16 18.29 -0.87
C LEU A 240 -24.63 17.95 0.55
N ASN A 241 -24.26 16.78 1.07
CA ASN A 241 -24.49 16.43 2.45
C ASN A 241 -23.37 16.97 3.35
N ARG A 242 -23.69 17.97 4.19
CA ARG A 242 -22.71 18.64 5.08
C ARG A 242 -22.00 17.69 6.05
N SER A 243 -22.58 16.54 6.40
CA SER A 243 -21.91 15.57 7.28
C SER A 243 -20.79 14.80 6.59
N THR A 244 -20.74 14.83 5.26
CA THR A 244 -19.76 14.11 4.42
C THR A 244 -18.89 15.04 3.57
N ALA A 245 -19.08 16.36 3.70
CA ALA A 245 -18.21 17.39 3.12
C ALA A 245 -17.05 17.73 4.08
N TYR A 246 -15.98 16.94 4.03
CA TYR A 246 -14.77 17.13 4.85
C TYR A 246 -13.93 18.34 4.42
N VAL A 247 -14.02 18.69 3.14
CA VAL A 247 -13.35 19.84 2.53
C VAL A 247 -14.41 20.74 1.91
N ASP A 248 -14.45 21.99 2.38
CA ASP A 248 -15.30 23.03 1.81
C ASP A 248 -14.53 23.88 0.79
N ASP A 249 -15.18 24.23 -0.31
CA ASP A 249 -14.64 25.09 -1.37
C ASP A 249 -15.77 25.96 -1.93
N ASP A 250 -15.57 27.28 -1.84
CA ASP A 250 -16.50 28.28 -2.37
C ASP A 250 -16.77 28.05 -3.87
N ALA A 251 -15.78 27.50 -4.60
CA ALA A 251 -15.84 27.29 -6.04
C ALA A 251 -16.58 26.01 -6.48
N HIS A 252 -17.04 25.14 -5.56
CA HIS A 252 -17.79 23.91 -5.87
C HIS A 252 -17.11 23.02 -6.95
N SER A 253 -15.78 23.01 -6.95
CA SER A 253 -15.01 22.35 -8.00
C SER A 253 -15.22 20.83 -8.00
N LEU A 254 -15.28 20.21 -9.18
CA LEU A 254 -15.39 18.74 -9.30
C LEU A 254 -14.27 18.02 -8.55
N ALA A 255 -13.05 18.58 -8.59
CA ALA A 255 -11.91 18.03 -7.87
C ALA A 255 -12.17 17.93 -6.36
N VAL A 256 -12.72 18.98 -5.73
CA VAL A 256 -13.03 18.96 -4.29
C VAL A 256 -14.14 17.94 -3.99
N ARG A 257 -15.13 17.79 -4.86
CA ARG A 257 -16.17 16.76 -4.71
C ARG A 257 -15.58 15.35 -4.77
N ILE A 258 -14.69 15.09 -5.72
CA ILE A 258 -13.98 13.80 -5.84
C ILE A 258 -13.11 13.54 -4.60
N VAL A 259 -12.39 14.55 -4.11
CA VAL A 259 -11.58 14.43 -2.89
C VAL A 259 -12.47 14.10 -1.68
N ASN A 260 -13.62 14.75 -1.53
CA ASN A 260 -14.57 14.42 -0.46
C ASN A 260 -15.11 13.00 -0.57
N ALA A 261 -15.46 12.55 -1.77
CA ALA A 261 -15.89 11.17 -2.00
C ALA A 261 -14.79 10.16 -1.63
N ALA A 262 -13.55 10.46 -2.00
CA ALA A 262 -12.40 9.63 -1.69
C ALA A 262 -12.10 9.57 -0.17
N LEU A 263 -12.19 10.70 0.53
CA LEU A 263 -12.09 10.76 1.99
C LEU A 263 -13.21 9.96 2.66
N HIS A 264 -14.44 10.12 2.18
CA HIS A 264 -15.60 9.38 2.67
C HIS A 264 -15.34 7.87 2.61
N THR A 265 -15.06 7.34 1.42
CA THR A 265 -14.75 5.92 1.20
C THR A 265 -13.58 5.43 2.07
N THR A 266 -12.57 6.28 2.29
CA THR A 266 -11.44 5.92 3.16
C THR A 266 -11.88 5.73 4.61
N LEU A 267 -12.73 6.61 5.12
CA LEU A 267 -13.18 6.60 6.51
C LEU A 267 -14.28 5.56 6.77
N THR A 268 -15.20 5.36 5.83
CA THR A 268 -16.35 4.46 6.01
C THR A 268 -16.06 3.02 5.60
N THR A 269 -15.14 2.81 4.68
CA THR A 269 -14.98 1.50 4.02
C THR A 269 -13.56 0.96 4.17
N PHE A 270 -12.54 1.76 3.84
CA PHE A 270 -11.14 1.35 3.96
C PHE A 270 -10.74 1.07 5.40
N LEU A 271 -10.88 2.07 6.27
CA LEU A 271 -10.40 2.00 7.64
C LEU A 271 -11.10 0.89 8.46
N PRO A 272 -12.43 0.74 8.45
CA PRO A 272 -13.09 -0.29 9.23
C PRO A 272 -12.71 -1.71 8.81
N SER A 273 -12.55 -1.99 7.50
CA SER A 273 -12.11 -3.34 7.10
C SER A 273 -10.62 -3.58 7.30
N ALA A 274 -9.76 -2.55 7.26
CA ALA A 274 -8.37 -2.69 7.68
C ALA A 274 -8.27 -3.04 9.18
N LEU A 275 -9.03 -2.34 10.04
CA LEU A 275 -9.09 -2.64 11.48
C LEU A 275 -9.62 -4.05 11.76
N ARG A 276 -10.67 -4.49 11.03
CA ARG A 276 -11.17 -5.87 11.13
C ARG A 276 -10.11 -6.90 10.75
N ALA A 277 -9.36 -6.67 9.68
CA ALA A 277 -8.28 -7.57 9.26
C ALA A 277 -7.15 -7.66 10.31
N LEU A 278 -6.77 -6.52 10.91
CA LEU A 278 -5.75 -6.46 11.97
C LEU A 278 -6.22 -7.18 13.24
N ALA A 279 -7.47 -6.97 13.66
CA ALA A 279 -8.07 -7.67 14.79
C ALA A 279 -8.20 -9.18 14.53
N ALA A 280 -8.51 -9.58 13.29
CA ALA A 280 -8.54 -10.99 12.89
C ALA A 280 -7.14 -11.62 12.98
N ILE A 281 -6.08 -10.91 12.56
CA ILE A 281 -4.71 -11.38 12.75
C ILE A 281 -4.39 -11.55 14.23
N GLU A 282 -4.66 -10.54 15.06
CA GLU A 282 -4.39 -10.57 16.49
C GLU A 282 -5.08 -11.75 17.20
N SER A 283 -6.37 -11.97 16.92
CA SER A 283 -7.14 -13.10 17.46
C SER A 283 -6.69 -14.49 16.99
N HIS A 284 -5.99 -14.58 15.84
CA HIS A 284 -5.56 -15.85 15.25
C HIS A 284 -4.06 -16.13 15.43
N GLN A 285 -3.33 -15.27 16.14
CA GLN A 285 -1.90 -15.45 16.36
C GLN A 285 -1.62 -16.67 17.25
N ALA A 286 -0.86 -17.62 16.71
CA ALA A 286 -0.16 -18.62 17.49
C ALA A 286 1.20 -18.04 17.93
N ALA A 287 1.75 -18.54 19.04
CA ALA A 287 3.13 -18.24 19.42
C ALA A 287 4.10 -19.02 18.50
N PRO A 288 5.20 -18.41 18.02
CA PRO A 288 5.61 -17.00 18.20
C PRO A 288 4.84 -16.03 17.30
N LYS A 289 4.66 -14.79 17.79
CA LYS A 289 3.98 -13.71 17.05
C LYS A 289 4.75 -13.36 15.77
N PRO A 290 4.12 -13.37 14.58
CA PRO A 290 4.78 -13.00 13.33
C PRO A 290 5.12 -11.51 13.29
N LEU A 291 6.20 -11.16 12.59
CA LEU A 291 6.47 -9.78 12.19
C LEU A 291 5.40 -9.34 11.19
N LEU A 292 4.55 -8.41 11.58
CA LEU A 292 3.53 -7.81 10.73
C LEU A 292 4.09 -6.56 10.05
N VAL A 293 4.21 -6.61 8.72
CA VAL A 293 4.63 -5.49 7.88
C VAL A 293 3.45 -5.05 7.03
N TRP A 294 3.05 -3.78 7.13
CA TRP A 294 2.13 -3.19 6.18
C TRP A 294 2.91 -2.38 5.16
N HIS A 295 2.86 -2.74 3.88
CA HIS A 295 3.50 -1.91 2.86
C HIS A 295 2.57 -0.79 2.40
N GLY A 296 3.14 0.37 2.13
CA GLY A 296 2.40 1.50 1.58
C GLY A 296 1.92 1.24 0.15
N SER A 297 0.86 1.94 -0.23
CA SER A 297 0.44 2.06 -1.63
C SER A 297 1.38 3.01 -2.39
N TRP A 298 1.23 3.16 -3.71
CA TRP A 298 1.96 4.17 -4.51
C TRP A 298 1.02 4.89 -5.47
N TYR A 299 1.49 6.00 -6.06
CA TYR A 299 0.67 6.86 -6.91
C TYR A 299 0.28 6.20 -8.23
N LEU A 300 -0.98 6.41 -8.62
CA LEU A 300 -1.43 6.19 -9.98
C LEU A 300 -1.04 7.41 -10.82
N GLN A 301 -0.31 7.20 -11.92
CA GLN A 301 0.13 8.30 -12.77
C GLN A 301 -1.05 8.83 -13.61
N ALA A 302 -1.19 10.15 -13.78
CA ALA A 302 -2.32 10.73 -14.54
C ALA A 302 -2.36 10.26 -16.01
N ARG A 303 -1.21 9.97 -16.61
CA ARG A 303 -1.05 9.44 -17.98
C ARG A 303 -1.61 8.02 -18.17
N CYS A 304 -2.05 7.37 -17.10
CA CYS A 304 -2.50 5.99 -17.14
C CYS A 304 -3.89 5.80 -17.74
N LEU A 305 -4.69 6.86 -17.77
CA LEU A 305 -6.08 6.82 -18.17
C LEU A 305 -6.38 7.70 -19.40
N ALA A 306 -5.55 8.72 -19.63
CA ALA A 306 -5.67 9.61 -20.79
C ALA A 306 -4.54 9.33 -21.80
N ALA A 307 -4.88 9.31 -23.10
CA ALA A 307 -3.93 9.38 -24.21
C ALA A 307 -3.21 10.75 -24.30
N ALA A 308 -3.19 11.53 -23.22
CA ALA A 308 -2.69 12.89 -23.17
C ALA A 308 -1.20 12.90 -22.80
N ASN A 309 -0.41 13.57 -23.65
CA ASN A 309 1.05 13.69 -23.56
C ASN A 309 1.55 14.66 -22.44
N SER A 310 0.72 15.05 -21.46
CA SER A 310 1.05 16.10 -20.50
C SER A 310 1.87 15.61 -19.28
N GLY A 311 2.70 16.51 -18.74
CA GLY A 311 3.81 16.35 -17.78
C GLY A 311 3.56 15.66 -16.41
N PHE A 312 4.38 15.99 -15.42
CA PHE A 312 4.60 15.24 -14.17
C PHE A 312 3.55 15.44 -13.05
N LEU A 313 3.36 14.37 -12.26
CA LEU A 313 2.35 14.15 -11.21
C LEU A 313 2.15 15.20 -10.12
N VAL A 314 3.19 15.85 -9.59
CA VAL A 314 3.05 16.65 -8.36
C VAL A 314 2.72 18.12 -8.66
N GLN A 315 3.18 18.64 -9.80
CA GLN A 315 2.86 20.01 -10.22
C GLN A 315 1.44 20.13 -10.75
N ASP A 316 0.93 19.10 -11.42
CA ASP A 316 -0.46 19.07 -11.93
C ASP A 316 -1.51 19.03 -10.82
N LEU A 317 -1.16 18.49 -9.65
CA LEU A 317 -2.00 18.52 -8.45
C LEU A 317 -2.03 19.91 -7.77
N LEU A 318 -0.95 20.68 -7.91
CA LEU A 318 -0.79 21.97 -7.23
C LEU A 318 -1.18 23.17 -8.11
N ASN A 319 -1.11 23.03 -9.44
CA ASN A 319 -1.47 24.03 -10.43
C ASN A 319 -2.11 23.33 -11.65
N PRO A 320 -3.37 22.85 -11.56
CA PRO A 320 -3.95 22.03 -12.63
C PRO A 320 -4.18 22.86 -13.90
N PRO A 321 -3.42 22.64 -14.99
CA PRO A 321 -3.82 23.16 -16.29
C PRO A 321 -4.87 22.20 -16.85
N TYR A 322 -6.13 22.62 -16.85
CA TYR A 322 -7.26 22.10 -17.65
C TYR A 322 -7.24 20.60 -18.04
N SER A 323 -7.24 19.69 -17.06
CA SER A 323 -7.94 18.38 -17.06
C SER A 323 -7.24 17.43 -16.09
N ILE A 324 -7.66 17.41 -14.83
CA ILE A 324 -7.23 16.37 -13.90
C ILE A 324 -8.02 15.10 -14.27
N ASP A 325 -7.32 13.99 -14.49
CA ASP A 325 -7.97 12.69 -14.64
C ASP A 325 -8.71 12.34 -13.32
N PRO A 326 -10.05 12.26 -13.34
CA PRO A 326 -10.83 12.22 -12.11
C PRO A 326 -10.69 10.89 -11.36
N TRP A 327 -10.41 9.78 -12.06
CA TRP A 327 -10.17 8.49 -11.39
C TRP A 327 -8.78 8.40 -10.77
N SER A 328 -7.73 8.90 -11.43
CA SER A 328 -6.43 9.07 -10.80
C SER A 328 -6.53 10.02 -9.61
N LEU A 329 -7.29 11.11 -9.72
CA LEU A 329 -7.57 11.96 -8.58
C LEU A 329 -8.28 11.19 -7.48
N TYR A 330 -9.35 10.43 -7.75
CA TYR A 330 -10.06 9.66 -6.74
C TYR A 330 -9.17 8.60 -6.05
N TYR A 331 -8.40 7.83 -6.83
CA TYR A 331 -7.45 6.84 -6.33
C TYR A 331 -6.38 7.52 -5.47
N ASN A 332 -5.75 8.55 -6.03
CA ASN A 332 -4.73 9.32 -5.34
C ASN A 332 -5.34 10.18 -4.24
N ALA A 333 -6.65 10.44 -4.15
CA ALA A 333 -7.27 11.27 -3.12
C ALA A 333 -7.95 10.45 -2.03
N GLN A 334 -7.99 9.11 -2.13
CA GLN A 334 -8.38 8.20 -1.04
C GLN A 334 -7.28 8.17 0.03
N GLY A 335 -6.88 9.38 0.36
CA GLY A 335 -5.81 9.77 1.21
C GLY A 335 -4.52 10.20 0.54
N PHE A 336 -4.31 10.07 -0.77
CA PHE A 336 -2.96 9.81 -1.29
C PHE A 336 -2.44 8.51 -0.65
N VAL A 337 -1.37 8.00 -1.19
CA VAL A 337 -0.33 7.26 -0.47
C VAL A 337 0.07 7.95 0.87
N TYR A 338 -0.56 9.05 1.31
CA TYR A 338 -0.36 9.69 2.59
C TYR A 338 -1.39 9.28 3.64
N MET A 339 -2.71 9.43 3.52
CA MET A 339 -3.62 9.15 4.64
C MET A 339 -3.73 7.66 4.92
N GLN A 340 -3.88 6.79 3.91
CA GLN A 340 -3.83 5.35 4.20
C GLN A 340 -2.49 5.00 4.85
N ASN A 341 -1.38 5.45 4.28
CA ASN A 341 -0.06 5.20 4.85
C ASN A 341 0.14 5.85 6.22
N HIS A 342 -0.44 7.02 6.48
CA HIS A 342 -0.33 7.80 7.71
C HIS A 342 -1.20 7.17 8.79
N LEU A 343 -2.46 6.87 8.49
CA LEU A 343 -3.35 6.10 9.34
C LEU A 343 -2.67 4.78 9.71
N MET A 344 -2.22 4.01 8.72
CA MET A 344 -1.56 2.73 8.97
C MET A 344 -0.26 2.89 9.75
N HIS A 345 0.58 3.89 9.44
CA HIS A 345 1.79 4.20 10.20
C HIS A 345 1.51 4.47 11.68
N ASN A 346 0.41 5.16 12.00
CA ASN A 346 0.01 5.46 13.38
C ASN A 346 -0.78 4.31 14.06
N LEU A 347 -1.44 3.45 13.28
CA LEU A 347 -2.29 2.37 13.79
C LEU A 347 -1.51 1.08 14.05
N LEU A 348 -0.58 0.71 13.16
CA LEU A 348 0.11 -0.57 13.19
C LEU A 348 0.91 -0.86 14.48
N PRO A 349 1.58 0.13 15.11
CA PRO A 349 2.30 -0.13 16.36
C PRO A 349 1.42 -0.74 17.44
N ARG A 350 0.11 -0.43 17.47
CA ARG A 350 -0.86 -1.00 18.42
C ARG A 350 -1.06 -2.50 18.24
N TYR A 351 -0.93 -2.97 17.00
CA TYR A 351 -1.06 -4.38 16.63
C TYR A 351 0.30 -5.09 16.64
N GLY A 352 1.38 -4.41 17.06
CA GLY A 352 2.76 -4.91 16.97
C GLY A 352 3.25 -5.05 15.54
N GLY A 353 2.72 -4.23 14.63
CA GLY A 353 3.15 -4.18 13.23
C GLY A 353 4.00 -2.95 12.91
N VAL A 354 4.70 -3.01 11.79
CA VAL A 354 5.54 -1.93 11.25
C VAL A 354 5.03 -1.49 9.88
N PHE A 355 5.23 -0.21 9.57
CA PHE A 355 4.82 0.37 8.30
C PHE A 355 6.01 0.54 7.35
N HIS A 356 5.92 -0.02 6.15
CA HIS A 356 6.94 0.09 5.10
C HIS A 356 6.53 1.12 4.04
N ALA A 357 7.12 2.31 4.09
CA ALA A 357 6.86 3.35 3.11
C ALA A 357 7.58 3.08 1.76
N LEU A 358 6.81 2.82 0.71
CA LEU A 358 7.33 2.72 -0.66
C LEU A 358 7.50 4.11 -1.28
N ARG A 359 8.62 4.77 -0.96
CA ARG A 359 8.97 6.09 -1.50
C ARG A 359 9.59 5.96 -2.90
N ILE A 360 8.76 6.01 -3.93
CA ILE A 360 9.18 5.90 -5.35
C ILE A 360 9.41 7.31 -5.95
N THR A 361 9.38 8.35 -5.12
CA THR A 361 9.23 9.77 -5.53
C THR A 361 10.43 10.41 -6.24
N GLU A 362 11.53 9.70 -6.49
CA GLU A 362 12.78 10.33 -6.96
C GLU A 362 13.50 9.58 -8.10
N VAL A 363 12.78 8.91 -9.01
CA VAL A 363 13.35 8.69 -10.35
C VAL A 363 13.18 9.99 -11.14
N ALA A 364 13.88 11.03 -10.67
CA ALA A 364 13.86 12.39 -11.20
C ALA A 364 14.92 12.62 -12.30
N ASP A 365 15.65 11.57 -12.68
CA ASP A 365 16.53 11.68 -13.83
C ASP A 365 15.67 11.57 -15.08
N GLY A 366 15.82 12.53 -15.99
CA GLY A 366 15.14 12.71 -17.28
C GLY A 366 15.22 11.54 -18.27
N GLY A 367 15.36 10.30 -17.79
CA GLY A 367 15.05 9.09 -18.51
C GLY A 367 13.62 9.17 -19.00
N ARG A 368 13.48 9.14 -20.33
CA ARG A 368 12.20 8.99 -21.02
C ARG A 368 11.36 7.98 -20.23
N GLY A 369 10.19 8.41 -19.77
CA GLY A 369 9.21 7.51 -19.16
C GLY A 369 9.05 6.25 -20.01
N PRO A 370 8.69 5.11 -19.40
CA PRO A 370 8.74 3.80 -20.05
C PRO A 370 8.22 3.90 -21.48
N VAL A 371 9.16 3.77 -22.44
CA VAL A 371 8.97 4.13 -23.84
C VAL A 371 7.63 3.56 -24.30
N ASP A 372 6.76 4.45 -24.74
CA ASP A 372 5.43 4.16 -25.26
C ASP A 372 5.58 3.18 -26.41
N SER A 373 5.43 1.88 -26.13
CA SER A 373 5.63 0.81 -27.11
C SER A 373 4.46 0.71 -28.09
N GLY A 374 3.65 1.77 -28.23
CA GLY A 374 2.48 1.86 -29.10
C GLY A 374 1.32 0.94 -28.70
N ARG A 375 1.47 0.13 -27.65
CA ARG A 375 0.39 -0.69 -27.11
C ARG A 375 -0.29 0.08 -26.01
N ARG A 376 -1.59 0.36 -26.20
CA ARG A 376 -2.48 0.82 -25.13
C ARG A 376 -2.31 -0.12 -23.94
N ARG A 377 -1.66 0.38 -22.89
CA ARG A 377 -1.58 -0.34 -21.62
C ARG A 377 -2.96 -0.35 -21.00
N TYR A 378 -3.34 -1.47 -20.41
CA TYR A 378 -4.56 -1.51 -19.62
C TYR A 378 -4.32 -0.69 -18.34
N VAL A 379 -5.37 -0.07 -17.81
CA VAL A 379 -5.31 0.77 -16.58
C VAL A 379 -4.66 0.01 -15.41
N GLY A 380 -4.82 -1.30 -15.35
CA GLY A 380 -4.18 -2.17 -14.36
C GLY A 380 -2.64 -2.17 -14.45
N ASP A 381 -2.05 -2.01 -15.65
CA ASP A 381 -0.60 -2.02 -15.86
C ASP A 381 0.11 -0.82 -15.24
N CYS A 382 -0.65 0.22 -14.90
CA CYS A 382 -0.11 1.50 -14.49
C CYS A 382 0.34 1.56 -13.03
N LEU A 383 -0.06 0.58 -12.23
CA LEU A 383 0.51 0.34 -10.91
C LEU A 383 1.61 -0.75 -10.95
N LEU A 384 1.80 -1.42 -12.09
CA LEU A 384 2.65 -2.59 -12.23
C LEU A 384 3.91 -2.24 -13.04
N TYR A 385 4.89 -1.60 -12.40
CA TYR A 385 6.11 -1.16 -13.07
C TYR A 385 7.05 -2.35 -13.34
N PRO A 386 7.33 -2.71 -14.61
CA PRO A 386 8.21 -3.83 -14.90
C PRO A 386 9.60 -3.64 -14.28
N PRO A 387 10.26 -4.70 -13.80
CA PRO A 387 11.58 -4.59 -13.15
C PRO A 387 12.65 -3.97 -14.06
N THR A 388 12.49 -4.11 -15.38
CA THR A 388 13.35 -3.53 -16.42
C THR A 388 13.24 -2.01 -16.54
N THR A 389 12.21 -1.40 -15.95
CA THR A 389 12.03 0.05 -15.93
C THR A 389 12.71 0.66 -14.70
N ALA A 390 13.12 1.93 -14.80
CA ALA A 390 13.71 2.64 -13.68
C ALA A 390 12.78 2.69 -12.45
N TYR A 391 11.46 2.86 -12.67
CA TYR A 391 10.44 2.79 -11.62
C TYR A 391 10.35 1.41 -10.97
N GLY A 392 10.29 0.33 -11.75
CA GLY A 392 10.22 -1.03 -11.21
C GLY A 392 11.49 -1.41 -10.45
N SER A 393 12.66 -1.06 -10.97
CA SER A 393 13.94 -1.23 -10.27
C SER A 393 14.01 -0.43 -8.96
N ALA A 394 13.54 0.82 -8.94
CA ALA A 394 13.49 1.64 -7.73
C ALA A 394 12.51 1.09 -6.70
N MET A 395 11.33 0.63 -7.13
CA MET A 395 10.34 -0.02 -6.28
C MET A 395 10.90 -1.30 -5.66
N GLN A 396 11.49 -2.18 -6.48
CA GLN A 396 12.12 -3.42 -6.03
C GLN A 396 13.22 -3.15 -4.99
N ARG A 397 14.11 -2.19 -5.25
CA ARG A 397 15.17 -1.80 -4.31
C ARG A 397 14.61 -1.26 -3.00
N THR A 398 13.67 -0.33 -3.07
CA THR A 398 13.04 0.30 -1.89
C THR A 398 12.31 -0.74 -1.05
N PHE A 399 11.55 -1.62 -1.71
CA PHE A 399 10.84 -2.70 -1.06
C PHE A 399 11.79 -3.65 -0.33
N LEU A 400 12.76 -4.24 -1.04
CA LEU A 400 13.63 -5.27 -0.47
C LEU A 400 14.61 -4.73 0.56
N SER A 401 15.18 -3.54 0.36
CA SER A 401 16.09 -2.94 1.34
C SER A 401 15.37 -2.51 2.62
N GLY A 402 14.15 -1.96 2.52
CA GLY A 402 13.33 -1.65 3.68
C GLY A 402 12.91 -2.92 4.43
N LEU A 403 12.52 -3.97 3.68
CA LEU A 403 12.16 -5.26 4.25
C LEU A 403 13.34 -5.90 5.01
N ALA A 404 14.54 -5.92 4.42
CA ALA A 404 15.74 -6.43 5.07
C ALA A 404 15.98 -5.76 6.44
N LYS A 405 15.91 -4.42 6.49
CA LYS A 405 16.10 -3.66 7.73
C LYS A 405 15.04 -3.96 8.79
N MET A 406 13.77 -4.08 8.39
CA MET A 406 12.69 -4.38 9.35
C MET A 406 12.80 -5.82 9.89
N VAL A 407 13.16 -6.77 9.03
CA VAL A 407 13.36 -8.18 9.42
C VAL A 407 14.55 -8.29 10.36
N GLU A 408 15.68 -7.66 10.03
CA GLU A 408 16.87 -7.57 10.87
C GLU A 408 16.53 -7.00 12.26
N ALA A 409 15.90 -5.83 12.30
CA ALA A 409 15.57 -5.14 13.56
C ALA A 409 14.55 -5.88 14.44
N THR A 410 13.76 -6.80 13.90
CA THR A 410 12.72 -7.50 14.68
C THR A 410 13.12 -8.92 15.05
N LEU A 411 13.81 -9.63 14.15
CA LEU A 411 14.13 -11.04 14.36
C LEU A 411 15.44 -11.26 15.12
N VAL A 412 16.37 -10.30 15.08
CA VAL A 412 17.61 -10.38 15.86
C VAL A 412 17.33 -10.18 17.36
N ASP A 413 16.39 -9.31 17.71
CA ASP A 413 16.05 -9.02 19.11
C ASP A 413 15.21 -10.15 19.79
N ALA A 414 14.76 -11.13 19.02
CA ALA A 414 13.89 -12.21 19.50
C ALA A 414 14.64 -13.53 19.79
N GLU A 415 15.92 -13.62 19.41
CA GLU A 415 16.83 -14.74 19.71
C GLU A 415 17.72 -14.39 20.92
#